data_AF-A0A8T2U1B3-F1
#
_entry.id   AF-A0A8T2U1B3-F1
#
_cell.length_a   1.000
_cell.length_b   1.000
_cell.length_c   1.000
_cell.angle_alpha   90.00
_cell.angle_beta   90.00
_cell.angle_gamma   90.00
#
_symmetry.space_group_name_H-M   'P 1'
#
loop_
_entity.id
_entity.type
_entity.pdbx_description
1 polymer ?
#
loop_
_entity_poly.entity_id
_entity_poly.type
_entity_poly.pdbx_seq_one_letter_code
_entity_poly.pdbx_strand_id
1 'polypeptide(L)' 'MQGLQLKLEKVISAEKQVVEGIMYYLVIKVLSKRLRSEYYEAKVLVQAWKETKKTLEGFDKIAKPAESKKWKCLVCV' A
#
# COMPACT_ATOMS: atom_id res chain seq x y z
N MET A 1 2.82 -26.94 -2.79
CA MET A 1 3.00 -25.48 -2.66
C MET A 1 1.70 -24.87 -2.15
N GLN A 2 1.57 -24.59 -0.84
CA GLN A 2 0.37 -23.93 -0.31
C GLN A 2 0.55 -22.41 -0.44
N GLY A 3 -0.02 -21.81 -1.47
CA GLY A 3 0.01 -20.35 -1.64
C GLY A 3 -0.97 -19.65 -0.70
N LEU A 4 -0.55 -18.54 -0.09
CA LEU A 4 -1.45 -17.58 0.55
C LEU A 4 -2.38 -17.00 -0.52
N GLN A 5 -3.66 -17.33 -0.49
CA GLN A 5 -4.66 -16.65 -1.33
C GLN A 5 -5.17 -15.43 -0.56
N LEU A 6 -4.74 -14.26 -1.02
CA LEU A 6 -5.19 -12.96 -0.53
C LEU A 6 -6.06 -12.33 -1.61
N LYS A 7 -7.24 -11.85 -1.25
CA LYS A 7 -8.09 -11.05 -2.14
C LYS A 7 -7.94 -9.58 -1.77
N LEU A 8 -7.62 -8.72 -2.74
CA LEU A 8 -7.60 -7.28 -2.51
C LEU A 8 -9.03 -6.80 -2.19
N GLU A 9 -9.20 -6.13 -1.06
CA GLU A 9 -10.48 -5.56 -0.65
C GLU A 9 -10.52 -4.06 -0.97
N LYS A 10 -9.54 -3.29 -0.49
CA LYS A 10 -9.49 -1.84 -0.63
C LYS A 10 -8.06 -1.30 -0.54
N VAL A 11 -7.77 -0.22 -1.26
CA VAL A 11 -6.57 0.61 -1.04
C VAL A 11 -6.90 1.72 -0.04
N ILE A 12 -6.12 1.85 1.02
CA ILE A 12 -6.37 2.79 2.12
C ILE A 12 -5.61 4.08 1.92
N SER A 13 -4.30 3.95 1.66
CA SER A 13 -3.42 5.08 1.39
C SER A 13 -2.49 4.71 0.23
N ALA A 14 -2.13 5.71 -0.55
CA ALA A 14 -1.15 5.62 -1.59
C ALA A 14 -0.32 6.90 -1.60
N GLU A 15 0.95 6.76 -1.28
CA GLU A 15 1.92 7.84 -1.33
C GLU A 15 2.92 7.58 -2.45
N LYS A 16 3.40 8.65 -3.07
CA LYS A 16 4.39 8.59 -4.14
C LYS A 16 5.62 9.39 -3.75
N GLN A 17 6.79 8.85 -4.05
CA GLN A 17 8.07 9.51 -3.88
C GLN A 17 8.87 9.40 -5.18
N VAL A 18 9.44 10.52 -5.61
CA VAL A 18 10.36 10.55 -6.75
C VAL A 18 11.76 10.24 -6.25
N VAL A 19 12.39 9.23 -6.83
CA VAL A 19 13.77 8.76 -6.54
C VAL A 19 14.45 8.48 -7.89
N GLU A 20 15.27 7.43 -8.03
CA GLU A 20 15.68 6.89 -9.32
C GLU A 20 14.52 6.13 -10.01
N GLY A 21 13.34 6.73 -10.08
CA GLY A 21 12.09 6.07 -10.40
C GLY A 21 10.92 6.76 -9.70
N ILE A 22 9.77 6.08 -9.69
CA ILE A 22 8.66 6.45 -8.84
C ILE A 22 8.43 5.32 -7.86
N MET A 23 8.65 5.60 -6.57
CA MET A 23 8.39 4.67 -5.48
C MET A 23 6.99 4.92 -4.93
N TYR A 24 6.16 3.89 -4.92
CA TYR A 24 4.81 3.92 -4.39
C TYR A 24 4.79 3.17 -3.05
N TYR A 25 4.34 3.86 -2.01
CA TYR A 25 4.04 3.28 -0.71
C TYR A 25 2.54 3.08 -0.64
N LEU A 26 2.11 1.83 -0.71
CA LEU A 26 0.71 1.45 -0.76
C LEU A 26 0.32 0.77 0.53
N VAL A 27 -0.70 1.28 1.20
CA VAL A 27 -1.35 0.59 2.32
C VAL A 27 -2.63 -0.03 1.81
N ILE A 28 -2.69 -1.35 1.80
CA ILE A 28 -3.81 -2.12 1.26
C ILE A 28 -4.49 -2.96 2.33
N LYS A 29 -5.81 -3.08 2.21
CA LYS A 29 -6.64 -4.01 2.96
C LYS A 29 -6.88 -5.24 2.11
N VAL A 30 -6.57 -6.41 2.64
CA VAL A 30 -6.77 -7.69 1.97
C VAL A 30 -7.64 -8.60 2.82
N LEU A 31 -8.44 -9.42 2.15
CA LEU A 31 -9.22 -10.49 2.76
C LEU A 31 -8.44 -11.79 2.63
N SER A 32 -8.05 -12.36 3.77
CA SER A 32 -7.43 -13.68 3.85
C SER A 32 -8.48 -14.80 3.71
N LYS A 33 -8.06 -16.03 3.39
CA LYS A 33 -8.96 -17.20 3.29
C LYS A 33 -9.84 -17.41 4.52
N ARG A 34 -9.37 -16.97 5.69
CA ARG A 34 -10.10 -17.07 6.98
C ARG A 34 -11.15 -15.97 7.18
N LEU A 35 -11.53 -15.24 6.14
CA LEU A 35 -12.41 -14.06 6.18
C LEU A 35 -11.95 -12.98 7.17
N ARG A 36 -10.65 -12.93 7.46
CA ARG A 36 -10.05 -11.88 8.29
C ARG A 36 -9.53 -10.80 7.37
N SER A 37 -9.94 -9.57 7.65
CA SER A 37 -9.34 -8.38 7.04
C SER A 37 -7.97 -8.14 7.65
N GLU A 38 -6.96 -8.14 6.80
CA GLU A 38 -5.56 -7.89 7.15
C GLU A 38 -5.07 -6.68 6.38
N TYR A 39 -4.08 -6.00 6.94
CA TYR A 39 -3.50 -4.79 6.35
C TYR A 39 -2.06 -5.09 5.96
N TYR A 40 -1.67 -4.61 4.79
CA TYR A 40 -0.32 -4.77 4.26
C TYR A 40 0.21 -3.44 3.76
N GLU A 41 1.49 -3.22 3.99
CA GLU A 41 2.27 -2.17 3.36
C GLU A 41 3.06 -2.78 2.22
N ALA A 42 2.88 -2.22 1.02
CA ALA A 42 3.59 -2.64 -0.19
C ALA A 42 4.42 -1.48 -0.73
N LYS A 43 5.70 -1.74 -0.98
CA LYS A 43 6.62 -0.79 -1.59
C LYS A 43 6.88 -1.21 -3.03
N VAL A 44 6.44 -0.41 -3.98
CA VAL A 44 6.54 -0.70 -5.41
C VAL A 44 7.40 0.37 -6.07
N LEU A 45 8.54 -0.03 -6.62
CA LEU A 45 9.40 0.83 -7.42
C LEU A 45 9.04 0.68 -8.90
N VAL A 46 8.73 1.78 -9.55
CA VAL A 46 8.43 1.84 -10.99
C VAL A 46 9.53 2.61 -11.70
N GLN A 47 10.25 1.94 -12.58
CA GLN A 47 11.32 2.49 -13.40
C GLN A 47 10.96 2.31 -14.87
N ALA A 48 10.26 3.30 -15.44
CA ALA A 48 9.68 3.18 -16.78
C ALA A 48 10.72 2.95 -17.90
N TRP A 49 11.98 3.35 -17.65
CA TRP A 49 13.11 3.26 -18.57
C TRP A 49 13.90 1.94 -18.48
N LYS A 50 13.59 1.06 -17.52
CA LYS A 50 14.21 -0.28 -17.43
C LYS A 50 13.32 -1.34 -18.08
N GLU A 51 13.90 -2.47 -18.45
CA GLU A 51 13.16 -3.64 -18.94
C GLU A 51 12.20 -4.18 -17.87
N THR A 52 12.65 -4.24 -16.61
CA THR A 52 11.79 -4.52 -15.45
C THR A 52 11.10 -3.23 -14.99
N LYS A 53 9.92 -2.98 -15.52
CA LYS A 53 9.17 -1.73 -15.27
C LYS A 53 8.67 -1.58 -13.83
N LYS A 54 8.47 -2.69 -13.10
CA LYS A 54 7.88 -2.71 -11.75
C LYS A 54 8.60 -3.72 -10.89
N THR A 55 9.10 -3.27 -9.74
CA THR A 55 9.76 -4.10 -8.73
C THR A 55 9.02 -3.96 -7.41
N LEU A 56 8.74 -5.09 -6.75
CA LEU A 56 8.21 -5.11 -5.40
C LEU A 56 9.39 -5.15 -4.43
N GLU A 57 9.62 -4.04 -3.73
CA GLU A 57 10.72 -3.90 -2.76
C GLU A 57 10.37 -4.50 -1.41
N GLY A 58 9.09 -4.45 -1.02
CA GLY A 58 8.64 -4.96 0.26
C GLY A 58 7.15 -5.24 0.30
N PHE A 59 6.76 -6.23 1.09
CA PHE A 59 5.37 -6.61 1.34
C PHE A 59 5.22 -7.12 2.77
N ASP A 60 4.93 -6.20 3.68
CA ASP A 60 4.92 -6.46 5.11
C ASP A 60 3.50 -6.36 5.66
N LYS A 61 3.17 -7.29 6.57
CA LYS A 61 1.89 -7.23 7.29
C LYS A 61 1.97 -6.16 8.36
N ILE A 62 1.01 -5.25 8.35
CA ILE A 62 0.91 -4.18 9.35
C ILE A 62 -0.32 -4.37 10.23
N ALA A 63 -0.29 -3.74 11.41
CA ALA A 63 -1.50 -3.57 12.22
C ALA A 63 -2.51 -2.65 11.51
N LYS A 64 -3.74 -2.59 12.03
CA LYS A 64 -4.77 -1.68 11.50
C LYS A 64 -4.18 -0.25 11.44
N PRO A 65 -4.07 0.38 10.26
CA PRO A 65 -3.54 1.72 10.15
C PRO A 65 -4.47 2.67 10.89
N ALA A 66 -3.89 3.60 11.65
CA ALA A 66 -4.64 4.68 12.26
C ALA A 66 -5.29 5.50 11.14
N GLU A 67 -6.61 5.53 11.12
CA GLU A 67 -7.39 6.30 10.15
C GLU A 67 -6.95 7.76 10.25
N SER A 68 -6.36 8.29 9.17
CA SER A 68 -5.82 9.64 9.15
C SER A 68 -6.97 10.61 9.40
N LYS A 69 -6.95 11.25 10.58
CA LYS A 69 -7.94 12.22 10.98
C LYS A 69 -8.07 13.26 9.87
N LYS A 70 -9.23 13.29 9.22
CA LYS A 70 -9.67 14.30 8.28
C LYS A 70 -9.38 15.67 8.88
N TRP A 71 -8.43 16.41 8.32
CA TRP A 71 -8.07 17.74 8.83
C TRP A 71 -9.28 18.63 8.63
N LYS A 72 -9.98 18.95 9.73
CA LYS A 72 -10.88 20.10 9.75
C LYS A 72 -9.97 21.30 9.62
N CYS A 73 -9.90 21.89 8.42
CA CYS A 73 -9.36 23.23 8.25
C CYS A 73 -10.20 24.16 9.13
N LEU A 74 -9.72 24.44 10.34
CA LEU A 74 -10.05 25.67 11.03
C LEU A 74 -9.35 26.77 10.25
N VAL A 75 -10.02 27.22 9.19
CA VAL A 75 -9.73 28.55 8.66
C VAL A 75 -10.15 29.49 9.78
N CYS A 76 -9.16 30.03 10.49
CA CYS A 76 -9.36 31.20 11.33
C CYS A 76 -9.56 32.38 10.38
N VAL A 77 -10.82 32.75 10.15
CA VAL A 77 -11.19 34.10 9.68
C VAL A 77 -11.90 34.78 10.83
#